data_AF-A0A5N7MXC1-F1
#
_entry.id   AF-A0A5N7MXC1-F1
#
_cell.length_a   1.000
_cell.length_b   1.000
_cell.length_c   1.000
_cell.angle_alpha   90.00
_cell.angle_beta   90.00
_cell.angle_gamma   90.00
#
_symmetry.space_group_name_H-M   'P 1'
#
loop_
_entity.id
_entity.type
_entity.pdbx_description
1 polymer ?
#
loop_
_entity_poly.entity_id
_entity_poly.type
_entity_poly.pdbx_seq_one_letter_code
_entity_poly.pdbx_strand_id
1 'polypeptide(L)'
;MRVLTLILKVVCLSLCLTIGPVSAQPLPLPEPLISLNSDRGSRLLLESEANRAYWPLSIQFVTQKNQAYCGVASLAMVLNALGVSAPSTPEFEPFKTFTQDNRIHPSGAAGFWVPRVVTSVHGDR
;
A
#
# COMPACT_ATOMS: atom_id res chain seq x y z
N MET A 1 8.10 -45.05 -21.51
CA MET A 1 8.78 -43.82 -21.01
C MET A 1 8.48 -42.59 -21.85
N ARG A 2 8.71 -42.58 -23.18
CA ARG A 2 8.47 -41.40 -24.06
C ARG A 2 7.03 -40.85 -24.03
N VAL A 3 6.02 -41.74 -24.03
CA VAL A 3 4.59 -41.35 -23.98
C VAL A 3 4.23 -40.66 -22.66
N LEU A 4 4.76 -41.16 -21.54
CA LEU A 4 4.55 -40.56 -20.22
C LEU A 4 5.16 -39.16 -20.13
N THR A 5 6.35 -38.95 -20.70
CA THR A 5 7.00 -37.63 -20.75
C THR A 5 6.22 -36.64 -21.62
N LEU A 6 5.59 -37.12 -22.69
CA LEU A 6 4.80 -36.30 -23.61
C LEU A 6 3.47 -35.87 -22.96
N ILE A 7 2.80 -36.79 -22.27
CA ILE A 7 1.59 -36.50 -21.48
C ILE A 7 1.91 -35.49 -20.38
N LEU A 8 3.01 -35.67 -19.64
CA LEU A 8 3.40 -34.74 -18.57
C LEU A 8 3.65 -33.32 -19.10
N LYS A 9 4.30 -33.19 -20.27
CA LYS A 9 4.53 -31.89 -20.92
C LYS A 9 3.24 -31.23 -21.37
N VAL A 10 2.30 -31.99 -21.95
CA VAL A 10 1.00 -31.47 -22.37
C VAL A 10 0.16 -31.03 -21.19
N VAL A 11 0.17 -31.79 -20.09
CA VAL A 11 -0.52 -31.43 -18.84
C VAL A 11 0.09 -30.18 -18.22
N CYS A 12 1.43 -30.08 -18.12
CA CYS A 12 2.10 -28.87 -17.63
C CYS A 12 1.79 -27.66 -18.51
N LEU A 13 1.81 -27.82 -19.84
CA LEU A 13 1.51 -26.73 -20.76
C LEU A 13 0.06 -26.28 -20.60
N SER A 14 -0.90 -27.20 -20.56
CA SER A 14 -2.31 -26.90 -20.32
C SER A 14 -2.54 -26.18 -18.99
N LEU A 15 -1.87 -26.63 -17.92
CA LEU A 15 -1.95 -26.01 -16.60
C LEU A 15 -1.35 -24.60 -16.57
N CYS A 16 -0.30 -24.33 -17.34
CA CYS A 16 0.26 -22.98 -17.47
C CYS A 16 -0.66 -22.04 -18.26
N LEU A 17 -1.45 -22.54 -19.21
CA LEU A 17 -2.37 -21.72 -19.99
C LEU A 17 -3.64 -21.29 -19.22
N THR A 18 -3.95 -21.93 -18.09
CA THR A 18 -5.12 -21.58 -17.26
C THR A 18 -4.83 -20.55 -16.17
N ILE A 19 -3.58 -20.09 -16.05
CA ILE A 19 -3.19 -19.05 -15.09
C ILE A 19 -3.62 -17.69 -15.66
N GLY A 20 -4.86 -17.28 -15.34
CA GLY A 20 -5.36 -15.95 -15.66
C GLY A 20 -4.56 -14.86 -14.91
N PRO A 21 -4.58 -13.61 -15.41
CA PRO A 21 -3.93 -12.50 -14.71
C PRO A 21 -4.61 -12.28 -13.36
N VAL A 22 -3.85 -12.41 -12.27
CA VAL A 22 -4.26 -11.93 -10.94
C VAL A 22 -4.17 -10.41 -10.96
N SER A 23 -5.32 -9.75 -11.18
CA SER A 23 -5.43 -8.30 -11.09
C SER A 23 -5.99 -7.93 -9.72
N ALA A 24 -5.51 -6.81 -9.16
CA ALA A 24 -6.22 -6.18 -8.05
C ALA A 24 -7.62 -5.75 -8.55
N GLN A 25 -8.66 -6.12 -7.81
CA GLN A 25 -10.06 -5.83 -8.15
C GLN A 25 -10.62 -4.76 -7.19
N PRO A 26 -10.50 -3.47 -7.52
CA PRO A 26 -11.19 -2.44 -6.75
C PRO A 26 -12.70 -2.55 -6.96
N LEU A 27 -13.48 -2.08 -5.99
CA LEU A 27 -14.91 -1.87 -6.17
C LEU A 27 -15.18 -0.82 -7.26
N PRO A 28 -16.30 -0.90 -7.98
CA PRO A 28 -16.71 0.15 -8.90
C PRO A 28 -16.89 1.47 -8.14
N LEU A 29 -16.42 2.57 -8.73
CA LEU A 29 -16.61 3.89 -8.16
C LEU A 29 -18.09 4.31 -8.31
N PRO A 30 -18.75 4.76 -7.23
CA PRO A 30 -20.09 5.33 -7.34
C PRO A 30 -20.04 6.71 -8.01
N GLU A 31 -21.07 7.05 -8.79
CA GLU A 31 -21.29 8.42 -9.25
C GLU A 31 -21.57 9.33 -8.04
N PRO A 32 -21.02 10.57 -7.98
CA PRO A 32 -20.33 11.32 -9.04
C PRO A 32 -18.78 11.30 -8.94
N LEU A 33 -18.16 10.26 -8.37
CA LEU A 33 -16.72 10.23 -8.12
C LEU A 33 -15.91 10.03 -9.42
N ILE A 34 -14.86 10.85 -9.60
CA ILE A 34 -13.96 10.76 -10.76
C ILE A 34 -12.66 10.08 -10.31
N SER A 35 -12.34 8.94 -10.92
CA SER A 35 -11.10 8.23 -10.62
C SER A 35 -9.88 9.03 -11.06
N LEU A 36 -8.86 9.08 -10.20
CA LEU A 36 -7.57 9.72 -10.51
C LEU A 36 -6.88 9.09 -11.73
N ASN A 37 -7.05 7.78 -11.95
CA ASN A 37 -6.45 7.05 -13.07
C ASN A 37 -7.19 7.23 -14.42
N SER A 38 -8.20 8.09 -14.47
CA SER A 38 -8.88 8.46 -15.71
C SER A 38 -8.23 9.68 -16.37
N ASP A 39 -8.45 9.86 -17.67
CA ASP A 39 -8.01 11.07 -18.39
C ASP A 39 -8.56 12.34 -17.74
N ARG A 40 -9.82 12.29 -17.27
CA ARG A 40 -10.46 13.41 -16.58
C ARG A 40 -9.80 13.66 -15.22
N GLY A 41 -9.59 12.62 -14.42
CA GLY A 41 -9.01 12.74 -13.07
C GLY A 41 -7.57 13.22 -13.07
N SER A 42 -6.74 12.71 -14.00
CA SER A 42 -5.35 13.16 -14.15
C SER A 42 -5.28 14.64 -14.57
N ARG A 43 -6.13 15.11 -15.49
CA ARG A 43 -6.23 16.54 -15.82
C ARG A 43 -6.64 17.38 -14.62
N LEU A 44 -7.64 16.97 -13.85
CA LEU A 44 -8.06 17.67 -12.64
C LEU A 44 -6.91 17.85 -11.63
N LEU A 45 -6.04 16.85 -11.47
CA LEU A 45 -4.86 16.97 -10.63
C LEU A 45 -3.84 17.97 -11.19
N LEU A 46 -3.56 17.89 -12.49
CA LEU A 46 -2.55 18.73 -13.15
C LEU A 46 -2.99 20.20 -13.23
N GLU A 47 -4.28 20.45 -13.42
CA GLU A 47 -4.87 21.79 -13.51
C GLU A 47 -5.16 22.42 -12.13
N SER A 48 -5.17 21.63 -11.06
CA SER A 48 -5.41 22.13 -9.70
C SER A 48 -4.24 22.98 -9.19
N GLU A 49 -4.54 24.21 -8.75
CA GLU A 49 -3.58 25.09 -8.06
C GLU A 49 -3.15 24.52 -6.69
N ALA A 50 -3.94 23.60 -6.12
CA ALA A 50 -3.74 23.00 -4.80
C ALA A 50 -3.18 21.56 -4.86
N ASN A 51 -2.28 21.26 -5.81
CA ASN A 51 -1.73 19.91 -6.00
C ASN A 51 -0.36 19.66 -5.33
N ARG A 52 0.22 20.65 -4.67
CA ARG A 52 1.61 20.59 -4.17
C ARG A 52 1.89 19.41 -3.24
N ALA A 53 0.91 19.01 -2.42
CA ALA A 53 1.05 17.89 -1.49
C ALA A 53 1.00 16.52 -2.18
N TYR A 54 0.44 16.42 -3.38
CA TYR A 54 0.34 15.16 -4.11
C TYR A 54 1.71 14.56 -4.42
N TRP A 55 2.67 15.39 -4.82
CA TRP A 55 4.00 14.93 -5.24
C TRP A 55 4.77 14.21 -4.12
N PRO A 56 5.00 14.82 -2.94
CA PRO A 56 5.70 14.11 -1.87
C PRO A 56 4.87 12.94 -1.29
N LEU A 57 3.53 13.03 -1.27
CA LEU A 57 2.69 11.92 -0.78
C LEU A 57 2.67 10.72 -1.73
N SER A 58 2.68 10.95 -3.05
CA SER A 58 2.69 9.86 -4.04
C SER A 58 3.98 9.06 -4.01
N ILE A 59 5.12 9.70 -3.73
CA ILE A 59 6.42 9.03 -3.51
C ILE A 59 6.36 8.09 -2.28
N GLN A 60 5.54 8.42 -1.28
CA GLN A 60 5.42 7.66 -0.04
C GLN A 60 4.20 6.73 -0.01
N PHE A 61 3.47 6.56 -1.13
CA PHE A 61 2.19 5.85 -1.14
C PHE A 61 2.31 4.37 -0.76
N VAL A 62 1.50 3.91 0.19
CA VAL A 62 1.48 2.52 0.69
C VAL A 62 0.07 1.98 0.83
N THR A 63 -0.09 0.67 0.63
CA THR A 63 -1.33 -0.06 0.93
C THR A 63 -1.42 -0.37 2.42
N GLN A 64 -2.58 -0.14 3.05
CA GLN A 64 -2.80 -0.52 4.45
C GLN A 64 -2.60 -2.02 4.67
N LYS A 65 -1.89 -2.42 5.74
CA LYS A 65 -1.58 -3.84 6.02
C LYS A 65 -2.80 -4.69 6.32
N ASN A 66 -3.83 -4.10 6.90
CA ASN A 66 -5.11 -4.74 7.14
C ASN A 66 -6.24 -3.68 7.16
N GLN A 67 -7.48 -4.12 7.28
CA GLN A 67 -8.67 -3.27 7.17
C GLN A 67 -8.80 -2.19 8.26
N ALA A 68 -8.07 -2.30 9.37
CA ALA A 68 -8.06 -1.32 10.47
C ALA A 68 -6.84 -0.36 10.44
N TYR A 69 -5.93 -0.50 9.46
CA TYR A 69 -4.65 0.21 9.44
C TYR A 69 -4.63 1.46 8.54
N CYS A 70 -5.76 1.89 7.98
CA CYS A 70 -5.82 3.05 7.09
C CYS A 70 -5.18 4.31 7.72
N GLY A 71 -5.46 4.60 9.00
CA GLY A 71 -4.85 5.73 9.71
C GLY A 71 -3.34 5.58 9.92
N VAL A 72 -2.86 4.37 10.21
CA VAL A 72 -1.43 4.05 10.38
C VAL A 72 -0.68 4.25 9.06
N ALA A 73 -1.26 3.77 7.95
CA ALA A 73 -0.73 3.98 6.60
C ALA A 73 -0.67 5.48 6.25
N SER A 74 -1.74 6.23 6.49
CA SER A 74 -1.78 7.67 6.25
C SER A 74 -0.72 8.43 7.06
N LEU A 75 -0.53 8.08 8.34
CA LEU A 75 0.50 8.70 9.18
C LEU A 75 1.91 8.43 8.66
N ALA A 76 2.22 7.18 8.30
CA ALA A 76 3.53 6.84 7.75
C ALA A 76 3.83 7.65 6.47
N MET A 77 2.85 7.76 5.56
CA MET A 77 2.98 8.58 4.35
C MET A 77 3.30 10.05 4.68
N VAL A 78 2.51 10.66 5.56
CA VAL A 78 2.63 12.08 5.90
C VAL A 78 3.96 12.37 6.61
N LEU A 79 4.35 11.54 7.58
CA LEU A 79 5.60 11.74 8.33
C LEU A 79 6.82 11.58 7.44
N ASN A 80 6.83 10.60 6.54
CA ASN A 80 7.90 10.45 5.55
C ASN A 80 7.93 11.62 4.56
N ALA A 81 6.77 12.08 4.09
CA ALA A 81 6.67 13.24 3.19
C ALA A 81 7.14 14.55 3.84
N LEU A 82 6.97 14.70 5.16
CA LEU A 82 7.49 15.82 5.94
C LEU A 82 9.00 15.73 6.22
N GLY A 83 9.63 14.57 5.99
CA GLY A 83 11.05 14.37 6.24
C GLY A 83 11.44 14.43 7.72
N VAL A 84 10.52 14.15 8.64
CA VAL A 84 10.82 14.15 10.08
C VAL A 84 11.68 12.93 10.46
N SER A 85 12.40 13.03 11.57
CA SER A 85 13.30 11.96 12.01
C SER A 85 12.51 10.67 12.32
N ALA A 86 12.74 9.64 11.50
CA ALA A 86 12.13 8.34 11.66
C ALA A 86 12.89 7.46 12.67
N PRO A 87 12.21 6.49 13.32
CA PRO A 87 12.88 5.47 14.10
C PRO A 87 13.77 4.57 13.22
N SER A 88 14.66 3.81 13.86
CA SER A 88 15.39 2.73 13.19
C SER A 88 14.41 1.64 12.74
N THR A 89 14.62 1.15 11.52
CA THR A 89 13.83 0.08 10.91
C THR A 89 14.83 -1.00 10.50
N PRO A 90 14.92 -2.12 11.24
CA PRO A 90 15.96 -3.14 11.03
C PRO A 90 16.07 -3.63 9.58
N GLU A 91 14.95 -3.66 8.86
CA GLU A 91 14.86 -4.10 7.48
C GLU A 91 15.55 -3.13 6.49
N PHE A 92 15.76 -1.87 6.88
CA PHE A 92 16.25 -0.81 6.00
C PHE A 92 17.54 -0.15 6.49
N GLU A 93 18.21 -0.68 7.52
CA GLU A 93 19.47 -0.12 8.02
C GLU A 93 20.51 0.07 6.89
N PRO A 94 21.25 1.21 6.85
CA PRO A 94 21.27 2.30 7.84
C PRO A 94 20.19 3.38 7.63
N PHE A 95 19.26 3.18 6.70
CA PHE A 95 18.22 4.15 6.37
C PHE A 95 17.05 4.10 7.35
N LYS A 96 16.48 5.27 7.65
CA LYS A 96 15.37 5.43 8.59
C LYS A 96 14.14 5.91 7.85
N THR A 97 13.01 5.26 8.08
CA THR A 97 11.72 5.59 7.46
C THR A 97 10.58 5.12 8.35
N PHE A 98 9.46 5.85 8.39
CA PHE A 98 8.25 5.38 9.04
C PHE A 98 7.63 4.26 8.21
N THR A 99 7.21 3.19 8.89
CA THR A 99 6.49 2.05 8.32
C THR A 99 5.20 1.82 9.10
N GLN A 100 4.37 0.90 8.63
CA GLN A 100 3.16 0.51 9.37
C GLN A 100 3.45 -0.42 10.57
N ASP A 101 4.71 -0.83 10.77
CA ASP A 101 5.12 -1.74 11.86
C ASP A 101 5.92 -1.03 12.95
N ASN A 102 6.60 0.07 12.60
CA ASN A 102 7.41 0.80 13.55
C ASN A 102 6.57 1.82 14.32
N ARG A 103 7.15 2.31 15.42
CA ARG A 103 6.44 3.23 16.31
C ARG A 103 6.17 4.55 15.59
N ILE A 104 4.89 4.81 15.31
CA ILE A 104 4.41 6.07 14.75
C ILE A 104 4.23 7.08 15.88
N HIS A 105 5.35 7.64 16.33
CA HIS A 105 5.37 8.81 17.20
C HIS A 105 6.42 9.78 16.68
N PRO A 106 6.11 11.08 16.53
CA PRO A 106 7.17 12.06 16.32
C PRO A 106 8.01 12.09 17.60
N SER A 107 9.33 12.07 17.44
CA SER A 107 10.30 12.24 18.52
C SER A 107 10.01 13.57 19.23
N GLY A 108 9.35 13.52 20.39
CA GLY A 108 8.97 14.69 21.19
C GLY A 108 7.49 14.79 21.59
N ALA A 109 6.58 14.00 21.01
CA ALA A 109 5.18 13.98 21.43
C ALA A 109 4.89 12.81 22.39
N ALA A 110 4.78 13.12 23.69
CA ALA A 110 4.23 12.21 24.68
C ALA A 110 2.73 12.04 24.43
N GLY A 111 2.35 11.00 23.68
CA GLY A 111 0.94 10.67 23.43
C GLY A 111 0.78 9.57 22.37
N PHE A 112 0.18 8.47 22.79
CA PHE A 112 -0.22 7.30 21.98
C PHE A 112 -1.31 7.69 20.98
N TRP A 113 -0.94 7.87 19.70
CA TRP A 113 -1.87 8.20 18.61
C TRP A 113 -2.37 6.98 17.82
N VAL A 114 -1.97 5.76 18.18
CA VAL A 114 -2.55 4.56 17.58
C VAL A 114 -3.82 4.19 18.35
N PRO A 115 -5.02 4.18 17.75
CA PRO A 115 -6.22 3.73 18.44
C PRO A 115 -6.02 2.29 18.96
N ARG A 116 -6.36 2.03 20.23
CA ARG A 116 -6.30 0.69 20.87
C ARG A 116 -7.00 -0.40 20.05
N VAL A 117 -7.98 -0.03 19.22
CA VAL A 117 -8.67 -0.94 18.28
C VAL A 117 -7.70 -1.65 17.32
N VAL A 118 -6.63 -0.99 16.92
CA VAL A 118 -5.68 -1.49 15.91
C VAL A 118 -4.83 -2.65 16.46
N THR A 119 -4.48 -2.63 17.74
CA THR A 119 -3.67 -3.68 18.40
C THR A 119 -4.46 -4.95 18.71
N SER A 120 -5.79 -4.89 18.72
CA SER A 120 -6.64 -6.05 19.05
C SER A 120 -6.81 -7.03 17.89
N VAL A 121 -6.59 -6.61 16.64
CA VAL A 121 -6.82 -7.44 15.45
C VAL A 121 -5.75 -8.54 15.30
N HIS A 122 -4.65 -8.44 16.03
CA HIS A 122 -3.58 -9.44 16.04
C HIS A 122 -3.72 -10.51 17.15
N GLY A 123 -4.76 -10.42 17.99
CA GLY A 123 -4.91 -11.27 19.19
C GLY A 123 -5.96 -12.38 19.12
N ASP A 124 -6.89 -12.34 18.15
CA ASP A 124 -7.97 -13.32 18.05
C ASP A 124 -7.99 -13.98 16.66
N ARG A 125 -6.98 -14.83 16.39
CA ARG A 125 -7.09 -15.99 15.48
C ARG A 125 -6.11 -17.07 15.91
#